data_AF-A0A2A6BPJ2-F1
#
_entry.id   AF-A0A2A6BPJ2-F1
#
_cell.length_a   1.000
_cell.length_b   1.000
_cell.length_c   1.000
_cell.angle_alpha   90.00
_cell.angle_beta   90.00
_cell.angle_gamma   90.00
#
_symmetry.space_group_name_H-M   'P 1'
#
loop_
_entity.id
_entity.type
_entity.pdbx_description
1 polymer ?
#
loop_
_entity_poly.entity_id
_entity_poly.type
_entity_poly.pdbx_seq_one_letter_code
_entity_poly.pdbx_strand_id
1 'polypeptide(L)'
;MSPSLISRVKWENDVVKDEGGVVEGKTSICFNAIDRHFIANDGKHDPIVTWEGNFWECTEDVHDYAEFSIETLECVTRKIARALRERITGSGRLLVLLPNVIQLPLTVLAAERLGVVPVVVNPISISHERLCETLEAVKPTVIVTLDGFFQGKTLFATKMQLDEAIKESKISSIVEILVVGHVSARPGVPAPTNEYPGRRPSYSIQVPMTEGRDSEWSKVLSAMDKDVDKKMSLVWKGLPDTVIEYPQWKDKPLLASVSMRKVLECADKLADKLPPGPSLIVSTHNDDIFTLVALIAAMIAGKKVVFFEGALDYPDPARISFMIKKYEVETLVIDSLSYLDKDYTSMVSVPSLSTVITKEIEKTPTYSTMSFFVPSDVSGGLYFLDGNRVKGEGEATFPVYEPRSGAVVAQCPIASPAVVDSAVRSAAAAFPEWGTKTELERAQVLHKAAGIIRDNLEEIARAEVRCNGKPIYEARGERGQNVRPRVGSNHRPFG
;
A
#
# COMPACT_ATOMS: atom_id res chain seq x y z
N MET A 1 -35.26 4.11 9.36
CA MET A 1 -34.45 5.04 10.18
C MET A 1 -33.01 4.60 10.05
N SER A 2 -32.11 5.49 9.60
CA SER A 2 -30.68 5.22 9.42
C SER A 2 -30.08 4.76 10.76
N PRO A 3 -29.28 3.68 10.81
CA PRO A 3 -28.40 3.47 11.96
C PRO A 3 -27.56 4.75 12.14
N SER A 4 -27.36 5.16 13.38
CA SER A 4 -26.53 6.32 13.72
C SER A 4 -25.12 6.06 13.20
N LEU A 5 -24.80 6.59 12.01
CA LEU A 5 -23.48 6.49 11.41
C LEU A 5 -22.46 7.12 12.35
N ILE A 6 -21.52 6.32 12.84
CA ILE A 6 -20.31 6.86 13.46
C ILE A 6 -19.62 7.69 12.38
N SER A 7 -19.38 8.97 12.69
CA SER A 7 -18.78 9.91 11.75
C SER A 7 -17.40 9.42 11.31
N ARG A 8 -17.02 9.78 10.08
CA ARG A 8 -15.67 9.50 9.60
C ARG A 8 -14.65 10.23 10.49
N VAL A 9 -13.61 9.51 10.92
CA VAL A 9 -12.57 10.08 11.78
C VAL A 9 -11.46 10.56 10.86
N LYS A 10 -11.33 11.89 10.72
CA LYS A 10 -10.30 12.49 9.88
C LYS A 10 -8.94 12.41 10.58
N TRP A 11 -7.88 12.26 9.78
CA TRP A 11 -6.51 12.06 10.26
C TRP A 11 -6.00 13.16 11.19
N GLU A 12 -6.49 14.40 11.04
CA GLU A 12 -5.90 15.55 11.72
C GLU A 12 -6.61 16.02 13.00
N ASN A 13 -7.80 15.52 13.39
CA ASN A 13 -8.54 16.20 14.48
C ASN A 13 -9.46 15.37 15.39
N ASP A 14 -9.63 14.05 15.23
CA ASP A 14 -10.67 13.32 15.96
C ASP A 14 -10.11 12.34 17.01
N VAL A 15 -10.39 12.64 18.28
CA VAL A 15 -10.11 11.77 19.45
C VAL A 15 -11.21 10.71 19.55
N VAL A 16 -10.85 9.44 19.37
CA VAL A 16 -11.77 8.31 19.62
C VAL A 16 -11.75 7.99 21.12
N LYS A 17 -12.90 8.12 21.80
CA LYS A 17 -13.07 7.69 23.19
C LYS A 17 -13.55 6.24 23.22
N ASP A 18 -12.80 5.38 23.90
CA ASP A 18 -13.24 4.03 24.31
C ASP A 18 -13.59 4.06 25.81
N GLU A 19 -14.39 3.09 26.29
CA GLU A 19 -14.87 2.95 27.68
C GLU A 19 -13.75 2.80 28.72
N GLY A 20 -12.47 2.74 28.30
CA GLY A 20 -11.28 2.65 29.14
C GLY A 20 -10.40 3.91 29.20
N GLY A 21 -10.76 5.02 28.55
CA GLY A 21 -10.01 6.29 28.64
C GLY A 21 -9.64 6.91 27.28
N VAL A 22 -9.19 8.18 27.35
CA VAL A 22 -8.87 9.03 26.19
C VAL A 22 -7.57 8.54 25.53
N VAL A 23 -7.65 8.10 24.28
CA VAL A 23 -6.49 7.85 23.40
C VAL A 23 -6.36 9.06 22.46
N GLU A 24 -5.25 9.79 22.52
CA GLU A 24 -4.97 10.89 21.58
C GLU A 24 -5.05 10.38 20.12
N GLY A 25 -5.91 11.02 19.34
CA GLY A 25 -6.48 10.48 18.10
C GLY A 25 -5.48 10.30 16.96
N LYS A 26 -5.32 9.06 16.52
CA LYS A 26 -4.81 8.71 15.19
C LYS A 26 -5.79 7.71 14.57
N THR A 27 -6.31 8.07 13.39
CA THR A 27 -7.27 7.25 12.62
C THR A 27 -6.55 6.19 11.80
N SER A 28 -7.30 5.25 11.21
CA SER A 28 -6.77 4.18 10.34
C SER A 28 -7.71 3.96 9.15
N ILE A 29 -7.18 3.44 8.04
CA ILE A 29 -8.00 3.00 6.91
C ILE A 29 -8.95 1.91 7.36
N CYS A 30 -8.45 0.88 8.05
CA CYS A 30 -9.27 -0.23 8.52
C CYS A 30 -10.38 0.22 9.46
N PHE A 31 -10.11 1.18 10.35
CA PHE A 31 -11.15 1.75 11.21
C PHE A 31 -12.27 2.40 10.40
N ASN A 32 -11.92 3.24 9.42
CA ASN A 32 -12.91 3.93 8.59
C ASN A 32 -13.62 3.01 7.59
N ALA A 33 -12.96 1.97 7.11
CA ALA A 33 -13.48 1.05 6.13
C ALA A 33 -14.34 -0.05 6.76
N ILE A 34 -14.05 -0.46 8.00
CA ILE A 34 -14.66 -1.63 8.62
C ILE A 34 -15.18 -1.34 10.03
N ASP A 35 -14.31 -0.98 10.97
CA ASP A 35 -14.66 -1.02 12.40
C ASP A 35 -15.78 -0.05 12.78
N ARG A 36 -15.75 1.18 12.26
CA ARG A 36 -16.81 2.16 12.55
C ARG A 36 -18.17 1.69 12.09
N HIS A 37 -18.21 0.96 10.97
CA HIS A 37 -19.44 0.47 10.39
C HIS A 37 -19.91 -0.72 11.21
N PHE A 38 -19.01 -1.63 11.58
CA PHE A 38 -19.31 -2.75 12.48
C PHE A 38 -19.89 -2.28 13.83
N ILE A 39 -19.30 -1.26 14.45
CA ILE A 39 -19.81 -0.70 15.72
C ILE A 39 -21.19 -0.06 15.52
N ALA A 40 -21.41 0.64 14.40
CA ALA A 40 -22.70 1.26 14.08
C ALA A 40 -23.78 0.27 13.61
N ASN A 41 -23.40 -0.97 13.30
CA ASN A 41 -24.22 -1.93 12.57
C ASN A 41 -25.35 -2.56 13.39
N ASP A 42 -25.43 -2.33 14.71
CA ASP A 42 -26.50 -2.80 15.61
C ASP A 42 -26.89 -4.29 15.40
N GLY A 43 -25.91 -5.13 15.07
CA GLY A 43 -26.10 -6.57 14.82
C GLY A 43 -26.81 -6.94 13.50
N LYS A 44 -26.86 -6.06 12.50
CA LYS A 44 -27.45 -6.37 11.19
C LYS A 44 -26.50 -7.18 10.33
N HIS A 45 -27.00 -8.18 9.63
CA HIS A 45 -26.15 -9.01 8.75
C HIS A 45 -26.30 -8.65 7.27
N ASP A 46 -26.80 -7.46 6.96
CA ASP A 46 -27.04 -7.03 5.58
C ASP A 46 -25.73 -6.99 4.77
N PRO A 47 -25.70 -7.60 3.57
CA PRO A 47 -24.56 -7.48 2.68
C PRO A 47 -24.28 -6.04 2.27
N ILE A 48 -23.02 -5.65 2.38
CA ILE A 48 -22.53 -4.34 1.93
C ILE A 48 -21.54 -4.46 0.78
N VAL A 49 -20.85 -5.60 0.65
CA VAL A 49 -19.90 -5.86 -0.43
C VAL A 49 -20.35 -7.11 -1.17
N THR A 50 -20.50 -7.00 -2.48
CA THR A 50 -20.76 -8.11 -3.39
C THR A 50 -19.55 -8.29 -4.29
N TRP A 51 -18.99 -9.48 -4.30
CA TRP A 51 -17.98 -9.90 -5.25
C TRP A 51 -18.66 -10.61 -6.41
N GLU A 52 -18.44 -10.13 -7.62
CA GLU A 52 -18.90 -10.76 -8.86
C GLU A 52 -17.71 -11.42 -9.56
N GLY A 53 -17.80 -12.74 -9.76
CA GLY A 53 -16.77 -13.55 -10.40
C GLY A 53 -16.80 -13.52 -11.92
N ASN A 54 -15.81 -14.20 -12.51
CA ASN A 54 -15.58 -14.25 -13.94
C ASN A 54 -16.71 -14.93 -14.75
N PHE A 55 -17.26 -16.05 -14.27
CA PHE A 55 -18.24 -16.83 -15.02
C PHE A 55 -19.65 -16.26 -14.91
N TRP A 56 -20.35 -16.18 -16.04
CA TRP A 56 -21.78 -15.89 -16.12
C TRP A 56 -22.41 -16.57 -17.32
N GLU A 57 -23.60 -17.12 -17.11
CA GLU A 57 -24.41 -17.78 -18.14
C GLU A 57 -25.81 -17.17 -18.17
N CYS A 58 -26.11 -16.44 -19.25
CA CYS A 58 -27.36 -15.67 -19.41
C CYS A 58 -28.63 -16.50 -19.35
N THR A 59 -28.59 -17.74 -19.85
CA THR A 59 -29.78 -18.58 -20.05
C THR A 59 -30.35 -19.11 -18.74
N GLU A 60 -29.50 -19.31 -17.73
CA GLU A 60 -29.89 -19.92 -16.45
C GLU A 60 -29.65 -18.98 -15.25
N ASP A 61 -29.18 -17.75 -15.48
CA ASP A 61 -28.71 -16.80 -14.45
C ASP A 61 -27.70 -17.44 -13.48
N VAL A 62 -26.83 -18.30 -14.00
CA VAL A 62 -25.79 -18.99 -13.23
C VAL A 62 -24.51 -18.18 -13.31
N HIS A 63 -24.01 -17.73 -12.16
CA HIS A 63 -22.76 -17.00 -12.07
C HIS A 63 -22.07 -17.18 -10.72
N ASP A 64 -20.79 -16.85 -10.72
CA ASP A 64 -19.99 -16.83 -9.50
C ASP A 64 -20.21 -15.52 -8.76
N TYR A 65 -20.69 -15.57 -7.52
CA TYR A 65 -20.78 -14.39 -6.66
C TYR A 65 -20.61 -14.74 -5.18
N ALA A 66 -20.31 -13.73 -4.37
CA ALA A 66 -20.30 -13.82 -2.92
C ALA A 66 -20.69 -12.49 -2.29
N GLU A 67 -21.44 -12.55 -1.21
CA GLU A 67 -21.92 -11.40 -0.46
C GLU A 67 -21.29 -11.37 0.92
N PHE A 68 -20.86 -10.18 1.34
CA PHE A 68 -20.16 -9.97 2.60
C PHE A 68 -20.88 -8.89 3.41
N SER A 69 -21.32 -9.28 4.60
CA SER A 69 -21.76 -8.35 5.64
C SER A 69 -20.56 -7.68 6.30
N ILE A 70 -20.77 -6.53 6.93
CA ILE A 70 -19.71 -5.82 7.64
C ILE A 70 -19.07 -6.65 8.75
N GLU A 71 -19.87 -7.49 9.43
CA GLU A 71 -19.37 -8.41 10.45
C GLU A 71 -18.46 -9.48 9.87
N THR A 72 -18.78 -9.96 8.67
CA THR A 72 -17.93 -10.94 7.96
C THR A 72 -16.60 -10.28 7.60
N LEU A 73 -16.63 -9.06 7.06
CA LEU A 73 -15.41 -8.32 6.72
C LEU A 73 -14.53 -8.06 7.95
N GLU A 74 -15.13 -7.65 9.07
CA GLU A 74 -14.41 -7.41 10.32
C GLU A 74 -13.81 -8.71 10.87
N CYS A 75 -14.60 -9.78 10.96
CA CYS A 75 -14.15 -11.07 11.47
C CYS A 75 -13.00 -11.63 10.63
N VAL A 76 -13.13 -11.61 9.30
CA VAL A 76 -12.10 -12.10 8.39
C VAL A 76 -10.85 -11.23 8.49
N THR A 77 -10.95 -9.91 8.47
CA THR A 77 -9.80 -8.99 8.60
C THR A 77 -9.02 -9.24 9.89
N ARG A 78 -9.73 -9.45 11.00
CA ARG A 78 -9.12 -9.74 12.31
C ARG A 78 -8.36 -11.07 12.30
N LYS A 79 -8.96 -12.11 11.72
CA LYS A 79 -8.31 -13.42 11.59
C LYS A 79 -7.07 -13.35 10.69
N ILE A 80 -7.12 -12.58 9.60
CA ILE A 80 -5.94 -12.33 8.77
C ILE A 80 -4.84 -11.63 9.58
N ALA A 81 -5.19 -10.57 10.33
CA ALA A 81 -4.22 -9.85 11.15
C ALA A 81 -3.56 -10.77 12.20
N ARG A 82 -4.33 -11.68 12.80
CA ARG A 82 -3.75 -12.69 13.69
C ARG A 82 -2.82 -13.65 12.94
N ALA A 83 -3.26 -14.19 11.81
CA ALA A 83 -2.46 -15.09 10.98
C ALA A 83 -1.11 -14.47 10.60
N LEU A 84 -1.13 -13.20 10.19
CA LEU A 84 0.05 -12.43 9.81
C LEU A 84 0.95 -12.16 11.02
N ARG A 85 0.39 -11.78 12.18
CA ARG A 85 1.17 -11.51 13.41
C ARG A 85 1.95 -12.73 13.87
N GLU A 86 1.36 -13.91 13.79
CA GLU A 86 2.01 -15.16 14.20
C GLU A 86 3.19 -15.54 13.28
N ARG A 87 3.23 -15.02 12.05
CA ARG A 87 4.19 -15.39 11.00
C ARG A 87 5.21 -14.31 10.66
N ILE A 88 4.85 -13.05 10.86
CA ILE A 88 5.70 -11.89 10.55
C ILE A 88 6.27 -11.35 11.85
N THR A 89 7.52 -11.70 12.12
CA THR A 89 8.29 -11.22 13.27
C THR A 89 9.38 -10.25 12.82
N GLY A 90 9.67 -9.22 13.63
CA GLY A 90 10.77 -8.29 13.37
C GLY A 90 10.60 -7.52 12.06
N SER A 91 11.61 -7.59 11.17
CA SER A 91 11.63 -6.92 9.86
C SER A 91 11.04 -7.76 8.71
N GLY A 92 10.23 -8.77 9.03
CA GLY A 92 9.57 -9.61 8.03
C GLY A 92 8.70 -8.80 7.07
N ARG A 93 8.62 -9.26 5.83
CA ARG A 93 7.93 -8.56 4.73
C ARG A 93 6.78 -9.40 4.20
N LEU A 94 5.67 -8.74 3.88
CA LEU A 94 4.47 -9.34 3.32
C LEU A 94 4.39 -9.07 1.83
N LEU A 95 4.30 -10.11 1.01
CA LEU A 95 3.93 -10.01 -0.40
C LEU A 95 2.47 -10.44 -0.58
N VAL A 96 1.67 -9.60 -1.21
CA VAL A 96 0.25 -9.87 -1.52
C VAL A 96 0.14 -10.03 -3.03
N LEU A 97 0.13 -11.28 -3.51
CA LEU A 97 0.03 -11.66 -4.92
C LEU A 97 -1.41 -12.10 -5.21
N LEU A 98 -2.32 -11.14 -5.32
CA LEU A 98 -3.76 -11.36 -5.46
C LEU A 98 -4.35 -10.48 -6.58
N PRO A 99 -5.29 -11.01 -7.39
CA PRO A 99 -6.07 -10.22 -8.34
C PRO A 99 -7.22 -9.49 -7.61
N ASN A 100 -8.26 -9.09 -8.35
CA ASN A 100 -9.43 -8.37 -7.86
C ASN A 100 -10.40 -9.28 -7.07
N VAL A 101 -9.93 -9.83 -5.95
CA VAL A 101 -10.69 -10.64 -5.00
C VAL A 101 -10.77 -9.96 -3.63
N ILE A 102 -11.78 -10.28 -2.82
CA ILE A 102 -12.01 -9.60 -1.54
C ILE A 102 -10.85 -9.75 -0.55
N GLN A 103 -10.07 -10.83 -0.67
CA GLN A 103 -8.91 -11.09 0.18
C GLN A 103 -7.82 -10.02 0.00
N LEU A 104 -7.74 -9.36 -1.16
CA LEU A 104 -6.75 -8.31 -1.43
C LEU A 104 -6.90 -7.12 -0.45
N PRO A 105 -8.01 -6.36 -0.42
CA PRO A 105 -8.15 -5.26 0.51
C PRO A 105 -8.12 -5.72 1.97
N LEU A 106 -8.74 -6.86 2.32
CA LEU A 106 -8.75 -7.33 3.71
C LEU A 106 -7.34 -7.67 4.21
N THR A 107 -6.47 -8.21 3.35
CA THR A 107 -5.07 -8.48 3.70
C THR A 107 -4.29 -7.19 3.90
N VAL A 108 -4.51 -6.18 3.05
CA VAL A 108 -3.87 -4.87 3.19
C VAL A 108 -4.30 -4.17 4.48
N LEU A 109 -5.60 -4.18 4.80
CA LEU A 109 -6.15 -3.60 6.03
C LEU A 109 -5.65 -4.35 7.28
N ALA A 110 -5.52 -5.68 7.20
CA ALA A 110 -4.94 -6.48 8.27
C ALA A 110 -3.45 -6.17 8.48
N ALA A 111 -2.68 -5.99 7.40
CA ALA A 111 -1.28 -5.59 7.47
C ALA A 111 -1.12 -4.19 8.07
N GLU A 112 -1.99 -3.25 7.68
CA GLU A 112 -2.07 -1.91 8.25
C GLU A 112 -2.24 -1.98 9.77
N ARG A 113 -3.20 -2.77 10.28
CA ARG A 113 -3.42 -2.96 11.74
C ARG A 113 -2.17 -3.40 12.51
N LEU A 114 -1.26 -4.11 11.84
CA LEU A 114 -0.03 -4.62 12.45
C LEU A 114 1.17 -3.68 12.25
N GLY A 115 1.04 -2.64 11.44
CA GLY A 115 2.18 -1.83 11.00
C GLY A 115 3.11 -2.57 10.05
N VAL A 116 2.65 -3.64 9.41
CA VAL A 116 3.41 -4.41 8.40
C VAL A 116 3.26 -3.70 7.06
N VAL A 117 4.37 -3.53 6.33
CA VAL A 117 4.38 -2.97 4.98
C VAL A 117 4.01 -4.07 3.97
N PRO A 118 2.82 -4.02 3.33
CA PRO A 118 2.48 -4.95 2.27
C PRO A 118 3.12 -4.51 0.94
N VAL A 119 3.67 -5.47 0.21
CA VAL A 119 4.01 -5.31 -1.21
C VAL A 119 2.89 -5.93 -2.03
N VAL A 120 2.10 -5.11 -2.71
CA VAL A 120 0.95 -5.55 -3.49
C VAL A 120 1.36 -5.76 -4.93
N VAL A 121 1.07 -6.94 -5.46
CA VAL A 121 1.37 -7.34 -6.83
C VAL A 121 0.12 -7.97 -7.44
N ASN A 122 -0.33 -7.44 -8.57
CA ASN A 122 -1.39 -8.06 -9.32
C ASN A 122 -0.82 -9.14 -10.25
N PRO A 123 -1.27 -10.41 -10.13
CA PRO A 123 -0.75 -11.50 -10.95
C PRO A 123 -1.13 -11.40 -12.43
N ILE A 124 -2.13 -10.58 -12.80
CA ILE A 124 -2.56 -10.44 -14.21
C ILE A 124 -1.54 -9.63 -15.03
N SER A 125 -0.87 -8.66 -14.41
CA SER A 125 0.00 -7.71 -15.12
C SER A 125 1.49 -8.00 -15.01
N ILE A 126 1.90 -8.89 -14.10
CA ILE A 126 3.31 -9.20 -13.86
C ILE A 126 3.78 -10.36 -14.75
N SER A 127 4.92 -10.18 -15.42
CA SER A 127 5.60 -11.27 -16.12
C SER A 127 6.39 -12.15 -15.16
N HIS A 128 6.71 -13.37 -15.57
CA HIS A 128 7.51 -14.31 -14.76
C HIS A 128 8.86 -13.73 -14.32
N GLU A 129 9.62 -13.13 -15.26
CA GLU A 129 10.91 -12.48 -14.99
C GLU A 129 10.78 -11.38 -13.92
N ARG A 130 9.72 -10.57 -14.03
CA ARG A 130 9.42 -9.48 -13.11
C ARG A 130 9.00 -9.98 -11.73
N LEU A 131 8.29 -11.11 -11.67
CA LEU A 131 7.97 -11.76 -10.41
C LEU A 131 9.25 -12.24 -9.71
N CYS A 132 10.20 -12.85 -10.44
CA CYS A 132 11.51 -13.21 -9.91
C CYS A 132 12.26 -11.98 -9.36
N GLU A 133 12.36 -10.90 -10.13
CA GLU A 133 12.99 -9.64 -9.69
C GLU A 133 12.33 -9.06 -8.43
N THR A 134 11.00 -9.13 -8.35
CA THR A 134 10.24 -8.66 -7.18
C THR A 134 10.55 -9.51 -5.96
N LEU A 135 10.57 -10.84 -6.10
CA LEU A 135 10.91 -11.76 -5.02
C LEU A 135 12.33 -11.50 -4.48
N GLU A 136 13.30 -11.24 -5.37
CA GLU A 136 14.68 -10.91 -5.00
C GLU A 136 14.81 -9.54 -4.31
N ALA A 137 14.06 -8.54 -4.77
CA ALA A 137 14.07 -7.20 -4.20
C ALA A 137 13.37 -7.14 -2.84
N VAL A 138 12.22 -7.83 -2.71
CA VAL A 138 11.37 -7.80 -1.54
C VAL A 138 11.86 -8.77 -0.46
N LYS A 139 12.31 -9.97 -0.84
CA LYS A 139 12.63 -11.07 0.08
C LYS A 139 11.53 -11.29 1.13
N PRO A 140 10.29 -11.60 0.70
CA PRO A 140 9.17 -11.73 1.60
C PRO A 140 9.37 -12.88 2.60
N THR A 141 8.85 -12.70 3.81
CA THR A 141 8.74 -13.76 4.81
C THR A 141 7.39 -14.46 4.71
N VAL A 142 6.33 -13.72 4.35
CA VAL A 142 4.99 -14.28 4.15
C VAL A 142 4.47 -13.84 2.78
N ILE A 143 3.86 -14.78 2.06
CA ILE A 143 3.19 -14.51 0.80
C ILE A 143 1.72 -14.90 0.92
N VAL A 144 0.82 -14.04 0.47
CA VAL A 144 -0.60 -14.38 0.29
C VAL A 144 -0.89 -14.47 -1.20
N THR A 145 -1.46 -15.60 -1.64
CA THR A 145 -1.78 -15.81 -3.06
C THR A 145 -3.00 -16.71 -3.26
N LEU A 146 -3.42 -16.87 -4.52
CA LEU A 146 -4.46 -17.82 -4.93
C LEU A 146 -3.84 -19.11 -5.44
N ASP A 147 -4.60 -20.20 -5.39
CA ASP A 147 -4.30 -21.41 -6.14
C ASP A 147 -4.28 -21.13 -7.67
N GLY A 148 -5.27 -20.39 -8.16
CA GLY A 148 -5.35 -19.77 -9.47
C GLY A 148 -6.64 -18.97 -9.63
N PHE A 149 -6.84 -18.34 -10.79
CA PHE A 149 -8.08 -17.61 -11.12
C PHE A 149 -8.29 -17.53 -12.63
N PHE A 150 -9.51 -17.21 -13.07
CA PHE A 150 -9.82 -17.03 -14.48
C PHE A 150 -9.90 -15.55 -14.83
N GLN A 151 -9.35 -15.20 -15.99
CA GLN A 151 -9.64 -13.94 -16.66
C GLN A 151 -10.18 -14.23 -18.05
N GLY A 152 -11.49 -14.00 -18.21
CA GLY A 152 -12.24 -14.48 -19.36
C GLY A 152 -12.18 -16.01 -19.46
N LYS A 153 -11.55 -16.52 -20.52
CA LYS A 153 -11.33 -17.96 -20.72
C LYS A 153 -9.96 -18.44 -20.23
N THR A 154 -9.07 -17.52 -19.89
CA THR A 154 -7.68 -17.82 -19.57
C THR A 154 -7.54 -18.16 -18.09
N LEU A 155 -6.96 -19.33 -17.79
CA LEU A 155 -6.63 -19.74 -16.43
C LEU A 155 -5.23 -19.27 -16.04
N PHE A 156 -5.14 -18.51 -14.97
CA PHE A 156 -3.88 -18.10 -14.34
C PHE A 156 -3.60 -19.00 -13.13
N ALA A 157 -2.63 -19.90 -13.25
CA ALA A 157 -2.22 -20.82 -12.19
C ALA A 157 -1.23 -20.14 -11.22
N THR A 158 -1.69 -19.12 -10.48
CA THR A 158 -0.83 -18.19 -9.73
C THR A 158 0.13 -18.88 -8.77
N LYS A 159 -0.32 -19.90 -8.04
CA LYS A 159 0.57 -20.65 -7.13
C LYS A 159 1.65 -21.44 -7.86
N MET A 160 1.34 -22.02 -9.03
CA MET A 160 2.35 -22.72 -9.83
C MET A 160 3.39 -21.76 -10.38
N GLN A 161 2.95 -20.61 -10.92
CA GLN A 161 3.85 -19.55 -11.39
C GLN A 161 4.73 -19.01 -10.26
N LEU A 162 4.17 -18.83 -9.06
CA LEU A 162 4.92 -18.43 -7.88
C LEU A 162 5.97 -19.47 -7.48
N ASP A 163 5.63 -20.76 -7.50
CA ASP A 163 6.59 -21.82 -7.18
C ASP A 163 7.77 -21.88 -8.15
N GLU A 164 7.52 -21.69 -9.44
CA GLU A 164 8.56 -21.59 -10.46
C GLU A 164 9.45 -20.36 -10.22
N ALA A 165 8.85 -19.19 -9.96
CA ALA A 165 9.59 -17.97 -9.67
C ALA A 165 10.43 -18.08 -8.39
N ILE A 166 9.94 -18.76 -7.34
CA ILE A 166 10.71 -19.02 -6.12
C ILE A 166 11.91 -19.92 -6.40
N LYS A 167 11.75 -20.96 -7.22
CA LYS A 167 12.85 -21.87 -7.60
C LYS A 167 13.96 -21.12 -8.34
N GLU A 168 13.59 -20.22 -9.25
CA GLU A 168 14.54 -19.44 -10.06
C GLU A 168 15.24 -18.34 -9.27
N SER A 169 14.49 -17.57 -8.47
CA SER A 169 15.03 -16.49 -7.63
C SER A 169 15.85 -16.99 -6.44
N LYS A 170 15.79 -18.29 -6.13
CA LYS A 170 16.55 -18.96 -5.04
C LYS A 170 16.37 -18.29 -3.68
N ILE A 171 15.21 -17.69 -3.44
CA ILE A 171 14.93 -17.04 -2.16
C ILE A 171 14.64 -18.08 -1.08
N SER A 172 15.21 -17.87 0.10
CA SER A 172 15.02 -18.73 1.27
C SER A 172 14.38 -18.00 2.45
N SER A 173 13.93 -16.77 2.25
CA SER A 173 13.33 -15.93 3.30
C SER A 173 11.90 -16.31 3.66
N ILE A 174 11.22 -17.09 2.80
CA ILE A 174 9.81 -17.40 2.95
C ILE A 174 9.63 -18.39 4.11
N VAL A 175 8.90 -17.93 5.13
CA VAL A 175 8.41 -18.74 6.24
C VAL A 175 7.14 -19.47 5.82
N GLU A 176 6.18 -18.77 5.22
CA GLU A 176 4.90 -19.39 4.86
C GLU A 176 4.21 -18.70 3.67
N ILE A 177 3.54 -19.51 2.84
CA ILE A 177 2.67 -19.08 1.75
C ILE A 177 1.23 -19.45 2.13
N LEU A 178 0.39 -18.44 2.30
CA LEU A 178 -1.05 -18.61 2.53
C LEU A 178 -1.77 -18.67 1.19
N VAL A 179 -2.26 -19.86 0.83
CA VAL A 179 -2.92 -20.13 -0.45
C VAL A 179 -4.44 -20.12 -0.28
N VAL A 180 -5.10 -19.19 -0.94
CA VAL A 180 -6.56 -19.11 -1.01
C VAL A 180 -7.05 -20.06 -2.10
N GLY A 181 -7.88 -21.04 -1.71
CA GLY A 181 -8.56 -21.91 -2.67
C GLY A 181 -9.65 -21.14 -3.41
N HIS A 182 -9.42 -20.83 -4.68
CA HIS A 182 -10.29 -20.00 -5.50
C HIS A 182 -10.82 -20.77 -6.72
N VAL A 183 -9.98 -21.51 -7.46
CA VAL A 183 -10.41 -22.29 -8.64
C VAL A 183 -10.31 -23.80 -8.49
N SER A 184 -9.45 -24.33 -7.64
CA SER A 184 -9.19 -25.77 -7.61
C SER A 184 -10.42 -26.53 -7.14
N ALA A 185 -10.70 -27.66 -7.80
CA ALA A 185 -11.74 -28.57 -7.33
C ALA A 185 -11.41 -29.08 -5.93
N ARG A 186 -12.42 -29.13 -5.06
CA ARG A 186 -12.26 -29.75 -3.74
C ARG A 186 -12.01 -31.26 -3.92
N PRO A 187 -11.16 -31.87 -3.08
CA PRO A 187 -10.95 -33.31 -3.12
C PRO A 187 -12.28 -34.08 -3.06
N GLY A 188 -12.48 -35.01 -3.99
CA GLY A 188 -13.67 -35.87 -4.05
C GLY A 188 -14.86 -35.31 -4.84
N VAL A 189 -14.77 -34.10 -5.40
CA VAL A 189 -15.79 -33.59 -6.33
C VAL A 189 -15.47 -34.11 -7.75
N PRO A 190 -16.37 -34.86 -8.41
CA PRO A 190 -16.13 -35.37 -9.77
C PRO A 190 -16.27 -34.25 -10.81
N ALA A 191 -15.51 -34.36 -11.90
CA ALA A 191 -15.60 -33.43 -13.02
C ALA A 191 -17.00 -33.46 -13.66
N PRO A 192 -17.55 -32.30 -14.07
CA PRO A 192 -18.82 -32.24 -14.79
C PRO A 192 -18.69 -32.93 -16.15
N THR A 193 -19.82 -33.40 -16.68
CA THR A 193 -19.87 -34.00 -18.03
C THR A 193 -19.53 -33.00 -19.13
N ASN A 194 -19.85 -31.72 -18.91
CA ASN A 194 -19.56 -30.62 -19.84
C ASN A 194 -18.56 -29.66 -19.19
N GLU A 195 -17.51 -29.29 -19.93
CA GLU A 195 -16.60 -28.23 -19.55
C GLU A 195 -17.13 -26.86 -20.00
N TYR A 196 -17.12 -25.90 -19.09
CA TYR A 196 -17.48 -24.52 -19.37
C TYR A 196 -16.23 -23.64 -19.21
N PRO A 197 -15.72 -23.02 -20.28
CA PRO A 197 -14.56 -22.14 -20.19
C PRO A 197 -14.76 -21.02 -19.16
N GLY A 198 -13.73 -20.74 -18.36
CA GLY A 198 -13.79 -19.67 -17.36
C GLY A 198 -14.66 -19.97 -16.13
N ARG A 199 -15.26 -21.16 -16.02
CA ARG A 199 -16.10 -21.59 -14.90
C ARG A 199 -15.29 -22.27 -13.80
N ARG A 200 -15.66 -22.01 -12.55
CA ARG A 200 -15.10 -22.67 -11.37
C ARG A 200 -15.99 -23.84 -10.90
N PRO A 201 -15.43 -24.88 -10.28
CA PRO A 201 -13.99 -25.14 -10.15
C PRO A 201 -13.36 -25.63 -11.46
N SER A 202 -12.06 -25.38 -11.62
CA SER A 202 -11.26 -25.95 -12.71
C SER A 202 -10.72 -27.31 -12.30
N TYR A 203 -10.97 -28.32 -13.13
CA TYR A 203 -10.42 -29.68 -12.97
C TYR A 203 -9.09 -29.88 -13.70
N SER A 204 -8.68 -28.90 -14.53
CA SER A 204 -7.42 -28.94 -15.27
C SER A 204 -6.21 -28.53 -14.43
N ILE A 205 -6.43 -27.99 -13.23
CA ILE A 205 -5.38 -27.56 -12.30
C ILE A 205 -5.43 -28.40 -11.03
N GLN A 206 -4.25 -28.88 -10.61
CA GLN A 206 -4.01 -29.41 -9.28
C GLN A 206 -2.83 -28.66 -8.70
N VAL A 207 -3.10 -27.82 -7.70
CA VAL A 207 -2.09 -26.95 -7.14
C VAL A 207 -1.23 -27.71 -6.11
N PRO A 208 0.09 -27.81 -6.33
CA PRO A 208 0.97 -28.46 -5.37
C PRO A 208 1.11 -27.61 -4.11
N MET A 209 0.96 -28.27 -2.96
CA MET A 209 1.19 -27.70 -1.63
C MET A 209 2.46 -28.31 -1.04
N THR A 210 3.46 -27.47 -0.78
CA THR A 210 4.74 -27.88 -0.17
C THR A 210 4.60 -27.95 1.34
N GLU A 211 4.83 -29.12 1.92
CA GLU A 211 4.74 -29.33 3.38
C GLU A 211 5.71 -28.40 4.14
N GLY A 212 5.21 -27.78 5.22
CA GLY A 212 5.97 -26.85 6.05
C GLY A 212 6.17 -25.44 5.47
N ARG A 213 5.81 -25.20 4.21
CA ARG A 213 5.89 -23.88 3.56
C ARG A 213 4.52 -23.35 3.15
N ASP A 214 3.63 -24.20 2.63
CA ASP A 214 2.35 -23.78 2.05
C ASP A 214 1.19 -24.20 2.96
N SER A 215 0.32 -23.25 3.29
CA SER A 215 -0.87 -23.47 4.12
C SER A 215 -2.14 -23.04 3.41
N GLU A 216 -3.20 -23.84 3.56
CA GLU A 216 -4.52 -23.48 3.03
C GLU A 216 -5.15 -22.38 3.90
N TRP A 217 -5.44 -21.24 3.28
CA TRP A 217 -6.02 -20.06 3.92
C TRP A 217 -7.27 -20.38 4.75
N SER A 218 -8.19 -21.16 4.19
CA SER A 218 -9.45 -21.55 4.83
C SER A 218 -9.21 -22.30 6.15
N LYS A 219 -8.28 -23.26 6.16
CA LYS A 219 -7.91 -24.06 7.33
C LYS A 219 -7.28 -23.19 8.39
N VAL A 220 -6.32 -22.34 8.02
CA VAL A 220 -5.65 -21.40 8.93
C VAL A 220 -6.66 -20.49 9.62
N LEU A 221 -7.57 -19.86 8.87
CA LEU A 221 -8.57 -18.95 9.46
C LEU A 221 -9.67 -19.69 10.24
N SER A 222 -10.02 -20.92 9.85
CA SER A 222 -11.04 -21.72 10.54
C SER A 222 -10.60 -22.19 11.93
N ALA A 223 -9.30 -22.46 12.10
CA ALA A 223 -8.70 -22.87 13.37
C ALA A 223 -8.66 -21.73 14.42
N MET A 224 -8.94 -20.48 14.01
CA MET A 224 -8.95 -19.32 14.89
C MET A 224 -10.35 -19.10 15.47
N ASP A 225 -10.47 -19.21 16.80
CA ASP A 225 -11.72 -18.98 17.54
C ASP A 225 -12.28 -17.57 17.37
N LYS A 226 -13.62 -17.46 17.40
CA LYS A 226 -14.35 -16.18 17.30
C LYS A 226 -14.23 -15.33 18.57
N ASP A 227 -14.12 -15.95 19.74
CA ASP A 227 -14.28 -15.30 21.05
C ASP A 227 -12.98 -14.81 21.70
N VAL A 228 -11.82 -15.23 21.20
CA VAL A 228 -10.53 -15.08 21.92
C VAL A 228 -9.95 -13.66 21.85
N ASP A 229 -10.54 -12.73 21.08
CA ASP A 229 -9.96 -11.39 20.86
C ASP A 229 -10.93 -10.21 21.10
N LYS A 230 -11.80 -10.27 22.12
CA LYS A 230 -12.28 -9.02 22.77
C LYS A 230 -11.11 -8.19 23.35
N LYS A 231 -9.93 -8.81 23.51
CA LYS A 231 -8.68 -8.25 24.02
C LYS A 231 -7.58 -8.03 22.97
N MET A 232 -7.86 -8.20 21.67
CA MET A 232 -7.11 -7.42 20.69
C MET A 232 -7.62 -6.01 20.81
N SER A 233 -7.22 -5.37 21.91
CA SER A 233 -7.50 -3.98 22.21
C SER A 233 -7.30 -3.21 20.93
N LEU A 234 -8.27 -2.38 20.59
CA LEU A 234 -8.24 -1.28 19.64
C LEU A 234 -7.12 -0.28 20.02
N VAL A 235 -5.93 -0.79 20.33
CA VAL A 235 -4.71 -0.05 20.58
C VAL A 235 -4.24 0.31 19.20
N TRP A 236 -4.92 1.32 18.67
CA TRP A 236 -4.45 2.19 17.61
C TRP A 236 -3.25 2.93 18.17
N LYS A 237 -2.14 2.21 18.34
CA LYS A 237 -0.84 2.78 18.65
C LYS A 237 -0.42 3.48 17.38
N GLY A 238 -0.91 4.72 17.27
CA GLY A 238 -0.55 5.69 16.25
C GLY A 238 0.53 5.24 15.30
N LEU A 239 0.15 4.43 14.33
CA LEU A 239 1.13 3.79 13.48
C LEU A 239 1.84 4.91 12.70
N PRO A 240 3.17 4.82 12.52
CA PRO A 240 3.86 5.75 11.63
C PRO A 240 3.18 5.74 10.26
N ASP A 241 3.42 6.75 9.41
CA ASP A 241 3.02 6.74 8.00
C ASP A 241 3.60 5.48 7.33
N THR A 242 2.90 4.35 7.46
CA THR A 242 3.20 3.09 6.80
C THR A 242 2.93 3.28 5.32
N VAL A 243 3.59 2.47 4.52
CA VAL A 243 3.46 2.55 3.07
C VAL A 243 2.88 1.24 2.54
N ILE A 244 2.16 1.33 1.43
CA ILE A 244 1.95 0.22 0.52
C ILE A 244 3.05 0.33 -0.52
N GLU A 245 3.77 -0.77 -0.74
CA GLU A 245 4.71 -0.86 -1.85
C GLU A 245 4.08 -1.64 -3.00
N TYR A 246 4.45 -1.29 -4.21
CA TYR A 246 4.01 -1.96 -5.42
C TYR A 246 5.09 -1.83 -6.49
N PRO A 247 5.25 -2.83 -7.36
CA PRO A 247 6.28 -2.77 -8.37
C PRO A 247 5.91 -1.75 -9.44
N GLN A 248 6.85 -0.86 -9.76
CA GLN A 248 6.74 0.06 -10.87
C GLN A 248 7.78 -0.28 -11.93
N TRP A 249 7.30 -0.56 -13.13
CA TRP A 249 8.11 -1.10 -14.20
C TRP A 249 8.60 0.02 -15.13
N LYS A 250 9.86 0.42 -14.96
CA LYS A 250 10.64 1.18 -15.95
C LYS A 250 11.78 0.28 -16.47
N ASP A 251 13.01 0.78 -16.52
CA ASP A 251 14.20 0.04 -17.00
C ASP A 251 14.81 -0.93 -15.96
N LYS A 252 14.39 -0.87 -14.69
CA LYS A 252 14.82 -1.75 -13.57
C LYS A 252 13.68 -1.92 -12.55
N PRO A 253 13.67 -3.00 -11.73
CA PRO A 253 12.67 -3.18 -10.68
C PRO A 253 12.82 -2.06 -9.65
N LEU A 254 11.84 -1.16 -9.63
CA LEU A 254 11.69 -0.10 -8.64
C LEU A 254 10.40 -0.37 -7.88
N LEU A 255 10.50 -0.60 -6.58
CA LEU A 255 9.32 -0.59 -5.72
C LEU A 255 8.94 0.87 -5.51
N ALA A 256 7.76 1.25 -6.02
CA ALA A 256 7.12 2.49 -5.66
C ALA A 256 6.46 2.31 -4.29
N SER A 257 6.34 3.39 -3.54
CA SER A 257 5.68 3.41 -2.24
C SER A 257 4.65 4.53 -2.19
N VAL A 258 3.49 4.23 -1.63
CA VAL A 258 2.44 5.21 -1.33
C VAL A 258 2.14 5.15 0.16
N SER A 259 2.05 6.31 0.83
CA SER A 259 1.68 6.33 2.24
C SER A 259 0.21 5.91 2.42
N MET A 260 -0.05 5.13 3.47
CA MET A 260 -1.42 4.76 3.85
C MET A 260 -2.28 5.98 4.14
N ARG A 261 -1.69 7.06 4.67
CA ARG A 261 -2.37 8.35 4.81
C ARG A 261 -2.90 8.87 3.47
N LYS A 262 -2.09 8.82 2.41
CA LYS A 262 -2.52 9.28 1.08
C LYS A 262 -3.61 8.39 0.50
N VAL A 263 -3.49 7.08 0.70
CA VAL A 263 -4.54 6.11 0.33
C VAL A 263 -5.84 6.46 1.05
N LEU A 264 -5.80 6.73 2.36
CA LEU A 264 -6.96 7.16 3.14
C LEU A 264 -7.57 8.47 2.61
N GLU A 265 -6.76 9.50 2.39
CA GLU A 265 -7.22 10.80 1.88
C GLU A 265 -7.89 10.67 0.51
N CYS A 266 -7.30 9.88 -0.40
CA CYS A 266 -7.88 9.65 -1.72
C CYS A 266 -9.18 8.85 -1.62
N ALA A 267 -9.18 7.80 -0.79
CA ALA A 267 -10.34 6.96 -0.58
C ALA A 267 -11.49 7.71 0.08
N ASP A 268 -11.22 8.59 1.06
CA ASP A 268 -12.24 9.42 1.72
C ASP A 268 -12.88 10.42 0.75
N LYS A 269 -12.06 11.11 -0.06
CA LYS A 269 -12.55 12.02 -1.12
C LYS A 269 -13.41 11.29 -2.15
N LEU A 270 -13.03 10.06 -2.52
CA LEU A 270 -13.82 9.26 -3.44
C LEU A 270 -15.12 8.79 -2.78
N ALA A 271 -15.06 8.35 -1.52
CA ALA A 271 -16.20 7.92 -0.73
C ALA A 271 -17.26 9.01 -0.54
N ASP A 272 -16.87 10.30 -0.51
CA ASP A 272 -17.80 11.43 -0.50
C ASP A 272 -18.56 11.63 -1.83
N LYS A 273 -17.96 11.20 -2.95
CA LYS A 273 -18.53 11.34 -4.29
C LYS A 273 -19.42 10.17 -4.69
N LEU A 274 -19.31 9.02 -4.00
CA LEU A 274 -20.20 7.89 -4.24
C LEU A 274 -21.63 8.28 -3.83
N PRO A 275 -22.66 8.11 -4.66
CA PRO A 275 -24.06 8.33 -4.27
C PRO A 275 -24.55 7.23 -3.31
N PRO A 276 -25.74 7.36 -2.70
CA PRO A 276 -26.21 6.42 -1.67
C PRO A 276 -26.53 5.01 -2.18
N GLY A 277 -26.93 4.83 -3.45
CA GLY A 277 -27.25 3.51 -3.98
C GLY A 277 -26.03 2.67 -4.39
N PRO A 278 -26.28 1.48 -4.97
CA PRO A 278 -25.25 0.51 -5.28
C PRO A 278 -24.22 1.06 -6.28
N SER A 279 -22.94 0.90 -5.95
CA SER A 279 -21.83 1.27 -6.84
C SER A 279 -21.16 0.03 -7.42
N LEU A 280 -20.90 0.01 -8.71
CA LEU A 280 -20.13 -1.05 -9.38
C LEU A 280 -18.71 -0.55 -9.62
N ILE A 281 -17.72 -1.26 -9.08
CA ILE A 281 -16.29 -1.00 -9.30
C ILE A 281 -15.77 -1.94 -10.38
N VAL A 282 -15.20 -1.35 -11.41
CA VAL A 282 -14.62 -2.03 -12.56
C VAL A 282 -13.21 -1.51 -12.78
N SER A 283 -12.25 -2.42 -12.98
CA SER A 283 -10.87 -2.09 -13.29
C SER A 283 -10.53 -2.61 -14.68
N THR A 284 -10.03 -1.73 -15.55
CA THR A 284 -9.58 -2.01 -16.92
C THR A 284 -8.06 -2.22 -16.97
N HIS A 285 -7.32 -1.72 -15.97
CA HIS A 285 -5.88 -1.85 -15.84
C HIS A 285 -5.49 -2.77 -14.68
N ASN A 286 -4.68 -3.76 -15.01
CA ASN A 286 -4.31 -4.84 -14.09
C ASN A 286 -3.12 -4.49 -13.19
N ASP A 287 -2.63 -3.25 -13.13
CA ASP A 287 -1.37 -2.92 -12.43
C ASP A 287 -1.54 -2.13 -11.12
N ASP A 288 -2.76 -1.84 -10.70
CA ASP A 288 -2.97 -0.52 -10.12
C ASP A 288 -3.47 -0.52 -8.67
N ILE A 289 -2.68 0.14 -7.81
CA ILE A 289 -3.06 0.68 -6.49
C ILE A 289 -4.43 1.38 -6.52
N PHE A 290 -4.85 1.87 -7.68
CA PHE A 290 -6.13 2.51 -7.95
C PHE A 290 -7.32 1.60 -7.62
N THR A 291 -7.29 0.33 -8.01
CA THR A 291 -8.38 -0.61 -7.73
C THR A 291 -8.49 -0.88 -6.25
N LEU A 292 -7.36 -1.04 -5.56
CA LEU A 292 -7.31 -1.15 -4.11
C LEU A 292 -7.89 0.10 -3.43
N VAL A 293 -7.52 1.30 -3.88
CA VAL A 293 -8.06 2.56 -3.36
C VAL A 293 -9.56 2.69 -3.60
N ALA A 294 -10.06 2.27 -4.77
CA ALA A 294 -11.49 2.25 -5.08
C ALA A 294 -12.27 1.30 -4.15
N LEU A 295 -11.74 0.09 -3.94
CA LEU A 295 -12.33 -0.89 -3.01
C LEU A 295 -12.36 -0.34 -1.59
N ILE A 296 -11.24 0.24 -1.12
CA ILE A 296 -11.15 0.91 0.18
C ILE A 296 -12.15 2.06 0.29
N ALA A 297 -12.27 2.90 -0.74
CA ALA A 297 -13.21 4.02 -0.76
C ALA A 297 -14.66 3.55 -0.62
N ALA A 298 -15.05 2.48 -1.30
CA ALA A 298 -16.39 1.93 -1.18
C ALA A 298 -16.66 1.37 0.22
N MET A 299 -15.70 0.65 0.81
CA MET A 299 -15.81 0.19 2.20
C MET A 299 -15.90 1.38 3.17
N ILE A 300 -15.09 2.43 2.99
CA ILE A 300 -15.21 3.67 3.76
C ILE A 300 -16.60 4.25 3.57
N ALA A 301 -17.14 4.36 2.36
CA ALA A 301 -18.48 4.92 2.16
C ALA A 301 -19.56 4.18 2.98
N GLY A 302 -19.37 2.89 3.30
CA GLY A 302 -20.33 2.08 4.04
C GLY A 302 -21.59 1.81 3.22
N LYS A 303 -21.45 1.81 1.89
CA LYS A 303 -22.54 1.68 0.92
C LYS A 303 -22.46 0.32 0.24
N LYS A 304 -23.58 -0.10 -0.35
CA LYS A 304 -23.60 -1.31 -1.18
C LYS A 304 -22.66 -1.14 -2.35
N VAL A 305 -21.69 -2.03 -2.47
CA VAL A 305 -20.72 -2.04 -3.56
C VAL A 305 -20.67 -3.43 -4.19
N VAL A 306 -20.62 -3.43 -5.51
CA VAL A 306 -20.30 -4.60 -6.32
C VAL A 306 -18.91 -4.38 -6.90
N PHE A 307 -18.03 -5.36 -6.81
CA PHE A 307 -16.75 -5.29 -7.51
C PHE A 307 -16.53 -6.55 -8.34
N PHE A 308 -15.97 -6.35 -9.53
CA PHE A 308 -15.88 -7.38 -10.55
C PHE A 308 -14.44 -7.89 -10.69
N GLU A 309 -14.28 -9.21 -10.67
CA GLU A 309 -12.98 -9.87 -10.87
C GLU A 309 -12.62 -10.01 -12.35
N GLY A 310 -13.61 -10.34 -13.18
CA GLY A 310 -13.42 -10.88 -14.52
C GLY A 310 -13.04 -9.86 -15.61
N ALA A 311 -12.98 -10.35 -16.85
CA ALA A 311 -12.73 -9.53 -18.02
C ALA A 311 -14.00 -8.79 -18.46
N LEU A 312 -13.84 -7.53 -18.89
CA LEU A 312 -14.97 -6.63 -19.18
C LEU A 312 -15.78 -7.03 -20.39
N ASP A 313 -15.15 -7.75 -21.31
CA ASP A 313 -15.68 -8.26 -22.56
C ASP A 313 -16.09 -9.74 -22.47
N TYR A 314 -16.09 -10.32 -21.27
CA TYR A 314 -16.41 -11.72 -21.04
C TYR A 314 -17.70 -11.92 -20.21
N PRO A 315 -18.60 -12.84 -20.61
CA PRO A 315 -18.55 -13.66 -21.83
C PRO A 315 -18.80 -12.87 -23.12
N ASP A 316 -19.35 -11.67 -22.99
CA ASP A 316 -19.56 -10.71 -24.06
C ASP A 316 -19.59 -9.26 -23.50
N PRO A 317 -19.50 -8.21 -24.36
CA PRO A 317 -19.44 -6.81 -23.94
C PRO A 317 -20.67 -6.28 -23.16
N ALA A 318 -21.80 -7.01 -23.14
CA ALA A 318 -23.00 -6.62 -22.38
C ALA A 318 -22.91 -7.00 -20.89
N ARG A 319 -21.84 -7.66 -20.45
CA ARG A 319 -21.65 -8.10 -19.06
C ARG A 319 -21.81 -6.97 -18.05
N ILE A 320 -21.27 -5.78 -18.35
CA ILE A 320 -21.39 -4.60 -17.49
C ILE A 320 -22.85 -4.15 -17.39
N SER A 321 -23.59 -4.10 -18.51
CA SER A 321 -25.01 -3.72 -18.52
C SER A 321 -25.86 -4.67 -17.69
N PHE A 322 -25.53 -5.96 -17.76
CA PHE A 322 -26.19 -6.98 -16.95
C PHE A 322 -25.97 -6.73 -15.47
N MET A 323 -24.72 -6.50 -15.04
CA MET A 323 -24.42 -6.18 -13.63
C MET A 323 -25.13 -4.89 -13.20
N ILE A 324 -25.15 -3.87 -14.05
CA ILE A 324 -25.86 -2.60 -13.78
C ILE A 324 -27.34 -2.88 -13.49
N LYS A 325 -27.98 -3.68 -14.35
CA LYS A 325 -29.40 -4.01 -14.19
C LYS A 325 -29.66 -4.93 -12.99
N LYS A 326 -28.85 -5.97 -12.82
CA LYS A 326 -29.02 -6.99 -11.77
C LYS A 326 -28.88 -6.41 -10.37
N TYR A 327 -27.87 -5.57 -10.18
CA TYR A 327 -27.55 -4.99 -8.89
C TYR A 327 -28.12 -3.59 -8.70
N GLU A 328 -28.97 -3.13 -9.63
CA GLU A 328 -29.58 -1.79 -9.61
C GLU A 328 -28.53 -0.70 -9.38
N VAL A 329 -27.43 -0.79 -10.13
CA VAL A 329 -26.26 0.08 -9.97
C VAL A 329 -26.64 1.51 -10.32
N GLU A 330 -26.42 2.43 -9.39
CA GLU A 330 -26.59 3.86 -9.61
C GLU A 330 -25.30 4.53 -10.11
N THR A 331 -24.15 3.95 -9.81
CA THR A 331 -22.85 4.53 -10.15
C THR A 331 -21.82 3.50 -10.57
N LEU A 332 -21.20 3.76 -11.72
CA LEU A 332 -20.12 2.96 -12.26
C LEU A 332 -18.78 3.65 -12.02
N VAL A 333 -17.93 3.01 -11.24
CA VAL A 333 -16.60 3.50 -10.86
C VAL A 333 -15.57 2.75 -11.72
N ILE A 334 -14.97 3.44 -12.70
CA ILE A 334 -14.08 2.83 -13.70
C ILE A 334 -12.81 3.69 -13.92
N ASP A 335 -11.66 3.04 -14.07
CA ASP A 335 -10.35 3.65 -14.32
C ASP A 335 -10.23 4.33 -15.69
N SER A 336 -10.73 3.71 -16.76
CA SER A 336 -10.78 4.36 -18.08
C SER A 336 -12.15 4.28 -18.73
N LEU A 337 -12.66 5.44 -19.16
CA LEU A 337 -13.91 5.54 -19.93
C LEU A 337 -13.77 4.99 -21.36
N SER A 338 -12.56 4.73 -21.85
CA SER A 338 -12.32 4.26 -23.23
C SER A 338 -12.93 2.90 -23.53
N TYR A 339 -13.13 2.08 -22.50
CA TYR A 339 -13.68 0.72 -22.61
C TYR A 339 -15.19 0.67 -22.41
N LEU A 340 -15.80 1.80 -22.08
CA LEU A 340 -17.22 1.86 -21.82
C LEU A 340 -17.98 2.18 -23.11
N ASP A 341 -18.99 1.38 -23.42
CA ASP A 341 -19.96 1.74 -24.44
C ASP A 341 -20.62 3.08 -24.07
N LYS A 342 -20.78 3.97 -25.05
CA LYS A 342 -21.37 5.29 -24.84
C LYS A 342 -22.79 5.19 -24.30
N ASP A 343 -23.52 4.15 -24.70
CA ASP A 343 -24.88 3.92 -24.24
C ASP A 343 -24.96 3.72 -22.72
N TYR A 344 -23.91 3.15 -22.08
CA TYR A 344 -23.87 2.94 -20.64
C TYR A 344 -23.77 4.25 -19.85
N THR A 345 -23.11 5.26 -20.41
CA THR A 345 -23.00 6.60 -19.78
C THR A 345 -24.34 7.32 -19.67
N SER A 346 -25.35 6.87 -20.43
CA SER A 346 -26.71 7.41 -20.34
C SER A 346 -27.55 6.76 -19.23
N MET A 347 -27.19 5.55 -18.81
CA MET A 347 -27.97 4.74 -17.86
C MET A 347 -27.56 4.96 -16.42
N VAL A 348 -26.29 5.30 -16.17
CA VAL A 348 -25.70 5.44 -14.83
C VAL A 348 -24.74 6.62 -14.77
N SER A 349 -24.55 7.18 -13.57
CA SER A 349 -23.49 8.17 -13.35
C SER A 349 -22.13 7.49 -13.42
N VAL A 350 -21.19 8.05 -14.19
CA VAL A 350 -19.87 7.46 -14.39
C VAL A 350 -18.76 8.41 -13.94
N PRO A 351 -18.34 8.36 -12.66
CA PRO A 351 -17.09 8.97 -12.23
C PRO A 351 -15.89 8.16 -12.77
N SER A 352 -15.04 8.81 -13.54
CA SER A 352 -13.74 8.26 -13.93
C SER A 352 -12.80 8.24 -12.71
N LEU A 353 -12.38 7.04 -12.28
CA LEU A 353 -11.33 6.83 -11.27
C LEU A 353 -10.04 7.53 -11.70
N SER A 354 -9.70 7.58 -13.00
CA SER A 354 -8.55 8.36 -13.45
C SER A 354 -8.68 9.87 -13.18
N THR A 355 -9.87 10.44 -13.34
CA THR A 355 -10.07 11.87 -13.07
C THR A 355 -9.97 12.20 -11.56
N VAL A 356 -10.39 11.27 -10.69
CA VAL A 356 -10.42 11.46 -9.23
C VAL A 356 -9.12 11.03 -8.55
N ILE A 357 -8.51 9.95 -9.01
CA ILE A 357 -7.36 9.28 -8.39
C ILE A 357 -6.07 9.63 -9.12
N THR A 358 -6.01 9.69 -10.45
CA THR A 358 -4.75 10.01 -11.19
C THR A 358 -4.23 11.39 -10.80
N LYS A 359 -5.09 12.41 -10.72
CA LYS A 359 -4.67 13.76 -10.23
C LYS A 359 -4.23 13.80 -8.77
N GLU A 360 -4.49 12.79 -7.95
CA GLU A 360 -4.24 12.84 -6.50
C GLU A 360 -3.21 11.79 -6.04
N ILE A 361 -3.14 10.63 -6.70
CA ILE A 361 -2.10 9.59 -6.56
C ILE A 361 -0.89 9.90 -7.45
N GLU A 362 -1.05 10.40 -8.70
CA GLU A 362 0.10 10.91 -9.49
C GLU A 362 0.58 12.27 -8.99
N LYS A 363 -0.23 12.98 -8.19
CA LYS A 363 0.31 13.96 -7.21
C LYS A 363 0.96 13.23 -6.03
N THR A 364 1.70 12.17 -6.31
CA THR A 364 2.94 11.93 -5.58
C THR A 364 3.94 12.95 -6.14
N PRO A 365 4.29 14.04 -5.42
CA PRO A 365 5.71 14.17 -5.21
C PRO A 365 6.13 12.91 -4.45
N THR A 366 7.31 12.38 -4.76
CA THR A 366 8.12 11.68 -3.77
C THR A 366 7.98 12.41 -2.43
N TYR A 367 7.10 11.90 -1.56
CA TYR A 367 6.66 12.45 -0.26
C TYR A 367 6.26 13.95 -0.21
N SER A 368 5.42 14.28 0.78
CA SER A 368 5.00 15.65 1.08
C SER A 368 6.19 16.48 1.56
N THR A 369 6.72 17.33 0.69
CA THR A 369 7.51 18.48 1.10
C THR A 369 6.67 19.32 2.08
N MET A 370 7.05 19.40 3.36
CA MET A 370 7.10 20.76 3.91
C MET A 370 7.84 21.56 2.86
N SER A 371 7.27 22.65 2.34
CA SER A 371 7.94 23.44 1.30
C SER A 371 9.34 23.76 1.81
N PHE A 372 10.32 23.00 1.32
CA PHE A 372 11.70 23.12 1.75
C PHE A 372 12.20 24.34 1.02
N PHE A 373 12.08 25.46 1.69
CA PHE A 373 12.58 26.72 1.18
C PHE A 373 14.07 26.75 1.50
N VAL A 374 14.90 26.71 0.46
CA VAL A 374 16.30 27.10 0.59
C VAL A 374 16.32 28.62 0.72
N PRO A 375 16.70 29.19 1.88
CA PRO A 375 16.77 30.62 2.04
C PRO A 375 17.70 31.21 0.98
N SER A 376 17.24 32.24 0.28
CA SER A 376 18.10 33.02 -0.61
C SER A 376 19.21 33.75 0.14
N ASP A 377 18.99 33.98 1.44
CA ASP A 377 19.98 34.50 2.39
C ASP A 377 20.15 33.51 3.54
N VAL A 378 21.34 32.93 3.64
CA VAL A 378 21.71 31.93 4.65
C VAL A 378 22.55 32.53 5.79
N SER A 379 22.71 33.85 5.83
CA SER A 379 23.49 34.57 6.86
C SER A 379 22.93 34.39 8.29
N GLY A 380 21.65 33.99 8.42
CA GLY A 380 20.92 33.93 9.68
C GLY A 380 21.12 32.69 10.57
N GLY A 381 21.81 31.63 10.13
CA GLY A 381 21.96 30.41 10.94
C GLY A 381 22.42 29.17 10.17
N LEU A 382 23.70 29.17 9.78
CA LEU A 382 24.33 28.05 9.05
C LEU A 382 24.64 26.83 9.92
N TYR A 383 24.90 27.03 11.22
CA TYR A 383 25.29 25.96 12.12
C TYR A 383 24.07 25.33 12.76
N PHE A 384 24.03 23.99 12.88
CA PHE A 384 22.98 23.27 13.57
C PHE A 384 23.60 22.43 14.69
N LEU A 385 23.38 22.82 15.93
CA LEU A 385 23.99 22.24 17.14
C LEU A 385 22.88 22.00 18.16
N ASP A 386 22.91 20.83 18.81
CA ASP A 386 21.97 20.48 19.90
C ASP A 386 20.48 20.74 19.56
N GLY A 387 20.07 20.32 18.35
CA GLY A 387 18.70 20.50 17.87
C GLY A 387 18.31 21.91 17.43
N ASN A 388 19.23 22.89 17.46
CA ASN A 388 18.96 24.30 17.21
C ASN A 388 19.88 24.91 16.14
N ARG A 389 19.39 25.91 15.41
CA ARG A 389 20.23 26.73 14.51
C ARG A 389 20.99 27.77 15.32
N VAL A 390 22.29 27.84 15.12
CA VAL A 390 23.21 28.74 15.83
C VAL A 390 23.86 29.69 14.82
N LYS A 391 23.96 30.97 15.17
CA LYS A 391 24.75 31.95 14.40
C LYS A 391 26.23 31.72 14.70
N GLY A 392 27.07 31.67 13.66
CA GLY A 392 28.51 31.55 13.87
C GLY A 392 29.07 32.83 14.47
N GLU A 393 29.71 32.74 15.63
CA GLU A 393 30.41 33.86 16.29
C GLU A 393 31.80 34.13 15.68
N GLY A 394 31.94 33.96 14.36
CA GLY A 394 33.18 34.25 13.64
C GLY A 394 33.15 35.63 13.01
N GLU A 395 34.20 36.43 13.19
CA GLU A 395 34.31 37.77 12.59
C GLU A 395 34.58 37.72 11.06
N ALA A 396 35.09 36.60 10.56
CA ALA A 396 35.42 36.41 9.16
C ALA A 396 34.31 35.64 8.40
N THR A 397 33.93 36.16 7.24
CA THR A 397 33.02 35.50 6.28
C THR A 397 33.77 35.28 4.96
N PHE A 398 33.31 34.32 4.16
CA PHE A 398 33.79 34.14 2.79
C PHE A 398 32.62 34.12 1.79
N PRO A 399 32.80 34.70 0.59
CA PRO A 399 31.77 34.71 -0.43
C PRO A 399 31.65 33.35 -1.12
N VAL A 400 30.42 32.90 -1.34
CA VAL A 400 30.06 31.80 -2.23
C VAL A 400 29.57 32.39 -3.55
N TYR A 401 30.18 32.01 -4.67
CA TYR A 401 29.87 32.55 -6.00
C TYR A 401 29.02 31.57 -6.82
N GLU A 402 28.12 32.10 -7.65
CA GLU A 402 27.44 31.33 -8.70
C GLU A 402 28.39 31.22 -9.91
N PRO A 403 28.86 30.01 -10.30
CA PRO A 403 29.90 29.88 -11.32
C PRO A 403 29.51 30.40 -12.71
N ARG A 404 28.21 30.41 -13.04
CA ARG A 404 27.70 30.86 -14.34
C ARG A 404 27.69 32.37 -14.50
N SER A 405 27.39 33.11 -13.43
CA SER A 405 27.16 34.56 -13.46
C SER A 405 28.27 35.35 -12.78
N GLY A 406 29.06 34.72 -11.91
CA GLY A 406 30.01 35.37 -11.02
C GLY A 406 29.34 36.12 -9.85
N ALA A 407 28.01 36.06 -9.72
CA ALA A 407 27.29 36.73 -8.65
C ALA A 407 27.56 36.06 -7.29
N VAL A 408 27.62 36.86 -6.22
CA VAL A 408 27.71 36.34 -4.86
C VAL A 408 26.34 35.81 -4.43
N VAL A 409 26.28 34.52 -4.12
CA VAL A 409 25.08 33.79 -3.67
C VAL A 409 24.87 33.95 -2.18
N ALA A 410 25.96 33.90 -1.39
CA ALA A 410 25.91 34.01 0.06
C ALA A 410 27.27 34.45 0.65
N GLN A 411 27.23 35.04 1.85
CA GLN A 411 28.42 35.24 2.71
C GLN A 411 28.37 34.22 3.84
N CYS A 412 29.30 33.27 3.84
CA CYS A 412 29.33 32.18 4.82
C CYS A 412 30.28 32.52 5.98
N PRO A 413 29.81 32.60 7.25
CA PRO A 413 30.69 32.75 8.41
C PRO A 413 31.64 31.57 8.59
N ILE A 414 32.88 31.86 8.98
CA ILE A 414 33.87 30.87 9.39
C ILE A 414 33.65 30.53 10.87
N ALA A 415 33.61 29.24 11.20
CA ALA A 415 33.39 28.80 12.59
C ALA A 415 34.58 29.21 13.48
N SER A 416 34.30 29.81 14.64
CA SER A 416 35.33 30.06 15.66
C SER A 416 35.71 28.74 16.36
N PRO A 417 36.92 28.65 16.96
CA PRO A 417 37.30 27.48 17.75
C PRO A 417 36.27 27.12 18.84
N ALA A 418 35.64 28.12 19.46
CA ALA A 418 34.62 27.91 20.49
C ALA A 418 33.35 27.22 19.95
N VAL A 419 32.91 27.56 18.73
CA VAL A 419 31.78 26.89 18.06
C VAL A 419 32.11 25.44 17.75
N VAL A 420 33.35 25.17 17.30
CA VAL A 420 33.84 23.81 17.05
C VAL A 420 33.86 22.98 18.34
N ASP A 421 34.39 23.53 19.44
CA ASP A 421 34.41 22.85 20.74
C ASP A 421 33.00 22.58 21.28
N SER A 422 32.05 23.48 21.04
CA SER A 422 30.64 23.27 21.39
C SER A 422 30.03 22.11 20.60
N ALA A 423 30.30 22.04 19.29
CA ALA A 423 29.82 20.95 18.44
C ALA A 423 30.38 19.59 18.89
N VAL A 424 31.67 19.52 19.21
CA VAL A 424 32.32 18.29 19.70
C VAL A 424 31.71 17.84 21.02
N ARG A 425 31.48 18.75 21.97
CA ARG A 425 30.85 18.43 23.26
C ARG A 425 29.41 17.92 23.11
N SER A 426 28.61 18.54 22.25
CA SER A 426 27.24 18.10 21.95
C SER A 426 27.23 16.68 21.37
N ALA A 427 28.11 16.40 20.39
CA ALA A 427 28.23 15.06 19.81
C ALA A 427 28.68 14.00 20.84
N ALA A 428 29.64 14.35 21.71
CA ALA A 428 30.11 13.46 22.78
C ALA A 428 29.01 13.14 23.80
N ALA A 429 28.16 14.11 24.13
CA ALA A 429 27.03 13.92 25.05
C ALA A 429 25.92 13.03 24.47
N ALA A 430 25.67 13.12 23.16
CA ALA A 430 24.65 12.30 22.47
C ALA A 430 25.10 10.85 22.21
N PHE A 431 26.41 10.59 22.17
CA PHE A 431 26.98 9.30 21.78
C PHE A 431 26.54 8.11 22.67
N PRO A 432 26.49 8.21 24.02
CA PRO A 432 26.07 7.09 24.86
C PRO A 432 24.63 6.63 24.58
N GLU A 433 23.69 7.55 24.40
CA GLU A 433 22.30 7.21 24.08
C GLU A 433 22.17 6.66 22.65
N TRP A 434 22.91 7.22 21.70
CA TRP A 434 22.92 6.71 20.33
C TRP A 434 23.54 5.31 20.23
N GLY A 435 24.59 5.05 21.02
CA GLY A 435 25.32 3.78 21.04
C GLY A 435 24.53 2.61 21.61
N THR A 436 23.53 2.87 22.46
CA THR A 436 22.64 1.83 23.02
C THR A 436 21.48 1.46 22.09
N LYS A 437 21.21 2.24 21.03
CA LYS A 437 20.14 1.95 20.07
C LYS A 437 20.47 0.73 19.22
N THR A 438 19.46 -0.09 18.97
CA THR A 438 19.55 -1.27 18.10
C THR A 438 19.84 -0.87 16.65
N GLU A 439 20.24 -1.83 15.81
CA GLU A 439 20.41 -1.61 14.37
C GLU A 439 19.12 -1.11 13.71
N LEU A 440 17.96 -1.64 14.11
CA LEU A 440 16.67 -1.26 13.56
C LEU A 440 16.29 0.18 13.92
N GLU A 441 16.46 0.59 15.17
CA GLU A 441 16.16 1.96 15.61
C GLU A 441 17.08 2.98 14.92
N ARG A 442 18.36 2.65 14.75
CA ARG A 442 19.30 3.49 13.99
C ARG A 442 18.92 3.55 12.51
N ALA A 443 18.55 2.41 11.92
CA ALA A 443 18.09 2.35 10.54
C ALA A 443 16.83 3.19 10.33
N GLN A 444 15.85 3.15 11.24
CA GLN A 444 14.63 3.96 11.15
C GLN A 444 14.93 5.46 11.09
N VAL A 445 15.83 5.96 11.93
CA VAL A 445 16.25 7.38 11.91
C VAL A 445 16.93 7.73 10.59
N LEU A 446 17.84 6.87 10.11
CA LEU A 446 18.58 7.10 8.87
C LEU A 446 17.68 6.99 7.62
N HIS A 447 16.72 6.08 7.62
CA HIS A 447 15.71 5.95 6.55
C HIS A 447 14.77 7.15 6.52
N LYS A 448 14.37 7.67 7.69
CA LYS A 448 13.58 8.89 7.75
C LYS A 448 14.35 10.09 7.21
N ALA A 449 15.63 10.24 7.56
CA ALA A 449 16.49 11.28 7.01
C ALA A 449 16.68 11.13 5.49
N ALA A 450 16.91 9.90 5.00
CA ALA A 450 17.03 9.61 3.58
C ALA A 450 15.71 9.81 2.81
N GLY A 451 14.56 9.60 3.44
CA GLY A 451 13.25 10.03 2.95
C GLY A 451 13.28 11.53 2.71
N ILE A 452 13.43 12.32 3.78
CA ILE A 452 13.42 13.79 3.71
C ILE A 452 14.36 14.35 2.62
N ILE A 453 15.55 13.77 2.45
CA ILE A 453 16.48 14.21 1.39
C ILE A 453 15.94 13.93 -0.02
N ARG A 454 15.38 12.74 -0.26
CA ARG A 454 14.79 12.38 -1.56
C ARG A 454 13.59 13.25 -1.88
N ASP A 455 12.81 13.57 -0.87
CA ASP A 455 11.59 14.35 -0.99
C ASP A 455 11.87 15.77 -1.45
N ASN A 456 13.05 16.29 -1.08
CA ASN A 456 13.52 17.63 -1.40
C ASN A 456 14.66 17.62 -2.43
N LEU A 457 14.82 16.52 -3.17
CA LEU A 457 15.95 16.27 -4.07
C LEU A 457 16.12 17.38 -5.12
N GLU A 458 15.03 17.85 -5.71
CA GLU A 458 15.07 18.85 -6.78
C GLU A 458 15.55 20.22 -6.27
N GLU A 459 15.09 20.65 -5.10
CA GLU A 459 15.53 21.91 -4.47
C GLU A 459 17.01 21.84 -4.05
N ILE A 460 17.42 20.71 -3.46
CA ILE A 460 18.82 20.46 -3.08
C ILE A 460 19.71 20.43 -4.33
N ALA A 461 19.27 19.77 -5.41
CA ALA A 461 20.02 19.72 -6.67
C ALA A 461 20.16 21.11 -7.29
N ARG A 462 19.10 21.94 -7.29
CA ARG A 462 19.18 23.33 -7.80
C ARG A 462 20.13 24.20 -6.98
N ALA A 463 20.11 24.07 -5.64
CA ALA A 463 21.05 24.76 -4.78
C ALA A 463 22.51 24.33 -5.08
N GLU A 464 22.73 23.03 -5.30
CA GLU A 464 24.03 22.49 -5.65
C GLU A 464 24.54 22.95 -7.03
N VAL A 465 23.66 22.99 -8.04
CA VAL A 465 23.98 23.58 -9.36
C VAL A 465 24.36 25.05 -9.21
N ARG A 466 23.63 25.81 -8.38
CA ARG A 466 23.87 27.23 -8.18
C ARG A 466 25.20 27.50 -7.47
N CYS A 467 25.59 26.68 -6.50
CA CYS A 467 26.82 26.87 -5.73
C CYS A 467 28.07 26.28 -6.42
N ASN A 468 27.94 25.14 -7.10
CA ASN A 468 29.07 24.37 -7.62
C ASN A 468 29.13 24.33 -9.15
N GLY A 469 28.10 24.79 -9.86
CA GLY A 469 28.08 24.88 -11.32
C GLY A 469 27.96 23.53 -12.05
N LYS A 470 27.71 22.44 -11.32
CA LYS A 470 27.51 21.11 -11.92
C LYS A 470 26.26 21.10 -12.83
N PRO A 471 26.25 20.31 -13.91
CA PRO A 471 25.03 20.09 -14.68
C PRO A 471 23.91 19.48 -13.82
N ILE A 472 22.66 19.93 -14.03
CA ILE A 472 21.51 19.51 -13.20
C ILE A 472 21.28 18.00 -13.19
N TYR A 473 21.59 17.29 -14.28
CA TYR A 473 21.45 15.84 -14.34
C TYR A 473 22.45 15.13 -13.40
N GLU A 474 23.65 15.69 -13.22
CA GLU A 474 24.69 15.14 -12.35
C GLU A 474 24.36 15.40 -10.88
N ALA A 475 23.90 16.62 -10.55
CA ALA A 475 23.45 16.98 -9.21
C ALA A 475 22.27 16.10 -8.74
N ARG A 476 21.36 15.73 -9.65
CA ARG A 476 20.28 14.75 -9.38
C ARG A 476 20.82 13.33 -9.17
N GLY A 477 21.83 12.92 -9.95
CA GLY A 477 22.43 11.59 -9.90
C GLY A 477 23.19 11.29 -8.60
N GLU A 478 24.03 12.22 -8.14
CA GLU A 478 24.80 12.07 -6.89
C GLU A 478 23.87 11.92 -5.67
N ARG A 479 22.81 12.74 -5.61
CA ARG A 479 21.86 12.75 -4.50
C ARG A 479 20.82 11.61 -4.57
N GLY A 480 20.53 11.10 -5.76
CA GLY A 480 19.64 9.95 -5.96
C GLY A 480 20.32 8.59 -5.70
N GLN A 481 21.64 8.46 -5.92
CA GLN A 481 22.38 7.19 -5.79
C GLN A 481 23.29 7.09 -4.55
N ASN A 482 23.81 8.20 -4.00
CA ASN A 482 24.78 8.18 -2.88
C ASN A 482 24.19 8.43 -1.48
N VAL A 483 22.88 8.62 -1.31
CA VAL A 483 22.23 8.69 0.03
C VAL A 483 22.00 7.28 0.58
N ARG A 484 23.08 6.48 0.65
CA ARG A 484 23.11 5.25 1.43
C ARG A 484 23.79 5.57 2.76
N PRO A 485 23.15 5.34 3.92
CA PRO A 485 23.86 5.41 5.18
C PRO A 485 24.95 4.34 5.17
N ARG A 486 26.23 4.72 5.12
CA ARG A 486 27.30 3.79 5.46
C ARG A 486 27.25 3.60 6.97
N VAL A 487 26.60 2.53 7.43
CA VAL A 487 26.83 2.01 8.77
C VAL A 487 28.25 1.45 8.75
N GLY A 488 29.21 2.26 9.18
CA GLY A 488 30.61 1.87 9.24
C GLY A 488 30.81 0.75 10.25
N SER A 489 30.93 -0.49 9.78
CA SER A 489 31.70 -1.51 10.47
C SER A 489 33.18 -1.12 10.34
N ASN A 490 33.66 -0.25 11.22
CA ASN A 490 35.09 -0.02 11.39
C ASN A 490 35.71 -1.28 12.01
N HIS A 491 36.10 -2.23 11.17
CA HIS A 491 37.12 -3.22 11.45
C HIS A 491 38.15 -3.14 10.33
N ARG A 492 39.16 -2.29 10.50
CA ARG A 492 40.53 -2.65 10.09
C ARG A 492 41.50 -2.24 11.18
N PRO A 493 42.45 -3.13 11.54
CA PRO A 493 43.49 -2.83 12.51
C PRO A 493 44.51 -1.88 11.88
N PHE A 494 45.16 -1.10 12.74
CA PHE A 494 46.36 -0.33 12.43
C PHE A 494 47.44 -1.24 11.82
N GLY A 495 48.12 -0.71 10.79
CA GLY A 495 49.26 -1.33 10.10
C GLY A 495 49.55 -0.63 8.79
#